data_AF-A0AAU4XSW1-F1
#
_entry.id   AF-A0AAU4XSW1-F1
#
_cell.length_a   1.000
_cell.length_b   1.000
_cell.length_c   1.000
_cell.angle_alpha   90.00
_cell.angle_beta   90.00
_cell.angle_gamma   90.00
#
_symmetry.space_group_name_H-M   'P 1'
#
loop_
_entity.id
_entity.type
_entity.pdbx_description
1 polymer ?
#
loop_
_entity_poly.entity_id
_entity_poly.type
_entity_poly.pdbx_seq_one_letter_code
_entity_poly.pdbx_strand_id
1 'polypeptide(L)'
;MPRYSRAAGTALLVAAVLAVGGCGSDTEPSTAHTSAVPEDVTGTESTAPADESDTDPAPAEAATGDHLSMEDFLAAAGVDDALVNRLGEIGDANNYGLGVGVETDLEDRRGLAVVQVTTCRNVTVGYRTWEGVRYSDEADGATEDQAAAMADFLRTEFCPHVTPLKETPLPEQTLGGPSEDDLGGRGLASPLTWWDGRYPRVSWSKACAAQTGMPIGDPVAYRLAKDEVVCATPSATSLKEHLINVDIVFSSPVDEDRARKAALALLPSDATATEPTEGTNPDWSYMDGGCLNTNFRTATMKGLMDELEQDPEPWASALYYSDGSIEDGAVGDYTGKVKQISLSTGANEPGTSGELTC
;
A
#
# COMPACT_ATOMS: atom_id res chain seq x y z
N MET A 1 -0.04 -1.61 -62.33
CA MET A 1 0.23 -0.22 -61.88
C MET A 1 -0.38 -0.03 -60.49
N PRO A 2 0.24 0.79 -59.63
CA PRO A 2 0.53 0.42 -58.24
C PRO A 2 -0.39 1.01 -57.17
N ARG A 3 -0.15 0.49 -55.95
CA ARG A 3 -0.66 0.81 -54.61
C ARG A 3 -0.74 2.31 -54.29
N TYR A 4 -1.77 2.69 -53.51
CA TYR A 4 -1.65 3.77 -52.52
C TYR A 4 -2.24 3.31 -51.19
N SER A 5 -1.35 2.99 -50.26
CA SER A 5 -1.57 2.89 -48.83
C SER A 5 -1.83 4.29 -48.25
N ARG A 6 -2.94 4.46 -47.51
CA ARG A 6 -3.14 5.64 -46.66
C ARG A 6 -2.64 5.30 -45.26
N ALA A 7 -1.54 5.93 -44.88
CA ALA A 7 -1.14 6.08 -43.49
C ALA A 7 -2.05 7.13 -42.84
N ALA A 8 -2.71 6.78 -41.74
CA ALA A 8 -3.32 7.75 -40.83
C ALA A 8 -2.34 7.92 -39.66
N GLY A 9 -1.70 9.08 -39.59
CA GLY A 9 -0.86 9.48 -38.48
C GLY A 9 -1.73 9.94 -37.31
N THR A 10 -1.53 9.31 -36.16
CA THR A 10 -2.08 9.74 -34.88
C THR A 10 -1.28 10.96 -34.41
N ALA A 11 -1.91 12.13 -34.36
CA ALA A 11 -1.36 13.32 -33.75
C ALA A 11 -1.74 13.32 -32.27
N LEU A 12 -0.74 13.10 -31.40
CA LEU A 12 -0.83 13.31 -29.95
C LEU A 12 -0.89 14.83 -29.71
N LEU A 13 -1.97 15.31 -29.08
CA LEU A 13 -2.08 16.68 -28.60
C LEU A 13 -1.90 16.68 -27.08
N VAL A 14 -0.68 16.97 -26.66
CA VAL A 14 -0.31 17.29 -25.28
C VAL A 14 -0.69 18.76 -25.05
N ALA A 15 -1.61 19.01 -24.13
CA ALA A 15 -1.88 20.35 -23.62
C ALA A 15 -1.59 20.38 -22.12
N ALA A 16 -0.33 20.69 -21.79
CA ALA A 16 0.08 21.12 -20.46
C ALA A 16 -0.22 22.62 -20.32
N VAL A 17 -0.98 23.01 -19.29
CA VAL A 17 -1.07 24.40 -18.84
C VAL A 17 -0.54 24.45 -17.42
N LEU A 18 0.77 24.68 -17.31
CA LEU A 18 1.40 25.20 -16.10
C LEU A 18 1.29 26.73 -16.14
N ALA A 19 0.56 27.30 -15.20
CA ALA A 19 0.62 28.73 -14.91
C ALA A 19 1.46 28.93 -13.64
N VAL A 20 2.69 29.40 -13.82
CA VAL A 20 3.57 29.88 -12.74
C VAL A 20 3.86 31.37 -12.97
N GLY A 21 3.74 32.15 -11.90
CA GLY A 21 4.28 33.51 -11.75
C GLY A 21 3.20 34.59 -11.64
N GLY A 22 3.18 35.48 -10.64
CA GLY A 22 4.09 35.74 -9.53
C GLY A 22 3.83 37.11 -8.88
N CYS A 23 4.63 37.40 -7.85
CA CYS A 23 4.93 38.70 -7.21
C CYS A 23 3.97 39.31 -6.18
N GLY A 24 4.51 39.52 -4.97
CA GLY A 24 3.98 40.45 -3.96
C GLY A 24 4.67 40.32 -2.59
N SER A 25 5.92 40.80 -2.49
CA SER A 25 6.67 40.97 -1.24
C SER A 25 6.08 42.09 -0.37
N ASP A 26 6.11 41.95 0.95
CA ASP A 26 6.58 42.94 1.95
C ASP A 26 6.00 42.63 3.33
N THR A 27 6.85 42.34 4.33
CA THR A 27 6.87 42.99 5.67
C THR A 27 8.07 42.48 6.47
N GLU A 28 8.92 43.43 6.87
CA GLU A 28 10.13 43.31 7.67
C GLU A 28 9.89 42.95 9.17
N PRO A 29 10.95 42.60 9.93
CA PRO A 29 10.87 41.98 11.25
C PRO A 29 10.78 43.01 12.40
N SER A 30 10.20 42.61 13.54
CA SER A 30 10.20 43.42 14.75
C SER A 30 10.65 42.62 15.98
N THR A 31 11.89 42.95 16.39
CA THR A 31 12.45 43.11 17.74
C THR A 31 12.13 42.13 18.87
N ALA A 32 13.24 41.60 19.41
CA ALA A 32 13.37 41.00 20.73
C ALA A 32 12.85 41.88 21.88
N HIS A 33 12.32 41.23 22.92
CA HIS A 33 12.46 41.69 24.30
C HIS A 33 12.70 40.54 25.28
N THR A 34 13.78 40.72 26.03
CA THR A 34 14.38 39.92 27.10
C THR A 34 13.60 40.02 28.42
N SER A 35 13.89 39.06 29.32
CA SER A 35 13.68 39.05 30.78
C SER A 35 12.29 38.57 31.23
N ALA A 36 12.11 37.72 32.25
CA ALA A 36 12.94 37.47 33.43
C ALA A 36 12.60 36.11 34.07
N VAL A 37 13.61 35.43 34.61
CA VAL A 37 13.50 34.43 35.69
C VAL A 37 13.54 35.19 37.03
N PRO A 38 12.83 34.70 38.07
CA PRO A 38 13.53 34.46 39.33
C PRO A 38 13.25 33.06 39.91
N GLU A 39 14.33 32.45 40.39
CA GLU A 39 14.34 31.27 41.24
C GLU A 39 13.98 31.60 42.70
N ASP A 40 13.50 30.55 43.38
CA ASP A 40 13.92 30.08 44.71
C ASP A 40 12.95 30.26 45.91
N VAL A 41 13.18 29.35 46.88
CA VAL A 41 12.72 29.24 48.29
C VAL A 41 11.59 28.19 48.47
N THR A 42 11.72 27.03 49.16
CA THR A 42 12.71 26.51 50.14
C THR A 42 12.44 25.03 50.49
N GLY A 43 13.51 24.27 50.83
CA GLY A 43 13.67 23.31 51.96
C GLY A 43 12.74 22.09 52.08
N THR A 44 13.24 20.86 52.33
CA THR A 44 13.84 20.45 53.62
C THR A 44 14.52 19.05 53.53
N GLU A 45 15.63 18.90 54.28
CA GLU A 45 16.49 17.75 54.68
C GLU A 45 15.99 16.29 54.50
N SER A 46 16.79 15.34 53.98
CA SER A 46 18.04 14.69 54.47
C SER A 46 17.83 13.57 55.51
N THR A 47 18.01 12.31 55.11
CA THR A 47 18.82 11.26 55.79
C THR A 47 18.80 9.93 55.02
N ALA A 48 19.97 9.40 54.68
CA ALA A 48 20.18 7.99 54.33
C ALA A 48 20.59 7.20 55.60
N PRO A 49 20.39 5.88 55.65
CA PRO A 49 21.52 4.99 55.40
C PRO A 49 21.17 3.70 54.60
N ALA A 50 22.24 2.97 54.27
CA ALA A 50 22.38 1.93 53.25
C ALA A 50 21.86 0.51 53.59
N ASP A 51 21.85 -0.31 52.51
CA ASP A 51 21.83 -1.78 52.39
C ASP A 51 20.54 -2.56 52.74
N GLU A 52 19.90 -3.16 51.72
CA GLU A 52 19.90 -4.62 51.48
C GLU A 52 19.08 -4.98 50.23
N SER A 53 19.73 -5.67 49.28
CA SER A 53 19.17 -6.69 48.37
C SER A 53 17.75 -6.48 47.80
N ASP A 54 17.65 -5.88 46.61
CA ASP A 54 16.56 -6.19 45.68
C ASP A 54 17.13 -6.73 44.38
N THR A 55 16.72 -7.94 44.08
CA THR A 55 17.11 -8.72 42.92
C THR A 55 16.32 -8.16 41.73
N ASP A 56 16.96 -7.33 40.91
CA ASP A 56 16.43 -7.00 39.59
C ASP A 56 16.23 -8.31 38.82
N PRO A 57 15.01 -8.68 38.39
CA PRO A 57 14.89 -9.68 37.35
C PRO A 57 15.45 -9.04 36.09
N ALA A 58 16.65 -9.48 35.70
CA ALA A 58 17.20 -9.23 34.38
C ALA A 58 16.08 -9.43 33.34
N PRO A 59 15.92 -8.53 32.37
CA PRO A 59 14.95 -8.73 31.30
C PRO A 59 15.25 -10.09 30.68
N ALA A 60 14.24 -10.95 30.70
CA ALA A 60 14.33 -12.29 30.15
C ALA A 60 14.95 -12.18 28.77
N GLU A 61 16.13 -12.78 28.63
CA GLU A 61 16.84 -12.90 27.37
C GLU A 61 15.82 -13.33 26.32
N ALA A 62 15.59 -12.45 25.36
CA ALA A 62 14.93 -12.80 24.13
C ALA A 62 15.62 -14.07 23.64
N ALA A 63 14.84 -15.13 23.46
CA ALA A 63 15.31 -16.38 22.88
C ALA A 63 16.19 -16.03 21.68
N THR A 64 17.47 -16.40 21.77
CA THR A 64 18.47 -16.22 20.73
C THR A 64 17.95 -16.90 19.46
N GLY A 65 17.31 -16.13 18.59
CA GLY A 65 17.11 -16.52 17.21
C GLY A 65 18.49 -16.55 16.57
N ASP A 66 18.92 -17.73 16.14
CA ASP A 66 20.14 -17.89 15.34
C ASP A 66 20.19 -16.78 14.29
N HIS A 67 21.23 -15.95 14.33
CA HIS A 67 21.52 -15.01 13.24
C HIS A 67 21.96 -15.86 12.03
N LEU A 68 21.00 -16.38 11.28
CA LEU A 68 21.25 -17.07 10.01
C LEU A 68 22.00 -16.10 9.10
N SER A 69 23.18 -16.49 8.64
CA SER A 69 23.95 -15.68 7.70
C SER A 69 23.19 -15.56 6.37
N MET A 70 23.51 -14.55 5.54
CA MET A 70 22.94 -14.45 4.18
C MET A 70 23.21 -15.72 3.38
N GLU A 71 24.37 -16.35 3.58
CA GLU A 71 24.74 -17.63 2.96
C GLU A 71 23.77 -18.75 3.38
N ASP A 72 23.49 -18.89 4.68
CA ASP A 72 22.58 -19.91 5.20
C ASP A 72 21.16 -19.71 4.67
N PHE A 73 20.70 -18.46 4.60
CA PHE A 73 19.38 -18.12 4.05
C PHE A 73 19.26 -18.49 2.56
N LEU A 74 20.26 -18.13 1.76
CA LEU A 74 20.28 -18.40 0.32
C LEU A 74 20.39 -19.91 0.04
N ALA A 75 21.25 -20.61 0.77
CA ALA A 75 21.38 -22.06 0.67
C ALA A 75 20.07 -22.77 1.05
N ALA A 76 19.39 -22.33 2.12
CA ALA A 76 18.08 -22.85 2.52
C ALA A 76 16.98 -22.53 1.47
N ALA A 77 17.14 -21.45 0.71
CA ALA A 77 16.28 -21.10 -0.41
C ALA A 77 16.60 -21.87 -1.69
N GLY A 78 17.67 -22.68 -1.73
CA GLY A 78 18.10 -23.39 -2.94
C GLY A 78 18.89 -22.53 -3.93
N VAL A 79 19.40 -21.38 -3.49
CA VAL A 79 20.19 -20.44 -4.30
C VAL A 79 21.67 -20.67 -4.00
N ASP A 80 22.44 -21.06 -5.02
CA ASP A 80 23.89 -21.25 -4.92
C ASP A 80 24.68 -20.00 -5.38
N ASP A 81 25.97 -19.95 -5.04
CA ASP A 81 26.84 -18.82 -5.40
C ASP A 81 26.95 -18.61 -6.92
N ALA A 82 26.75 -19.64 -7.74
CA ALA A 82 26.78 -19.50 -9.20
C ALA A 82 25.53 -18.75 -9.72
N LEU A 83 24.37 -19.00 -9.11
CA LEU A 83 23.14 -18.26 -9.40
C LEU A 83 23.20 -16.84 -8.83
N VAL A 84 23.78 -16.65 -7.65
CA VAL A 84 24.08 -15.32 -7.08
C VAL A 84 24.97 -14.50 -8.01
N ASN A 85 26.04 -15.10 -8.55
CA ASN A 85 26.93 -14.39 -9.47
C ASN A 85 26.22 -14.00 -10.77
N ARG A 86 25.40 -14.88 -11.35
CA ARG A 86 24.60 -14.54 -12.55
C ARG A 86 23.60 -13.43 -12.28
N LEU A 87 22.95 -13.43 -11.11
CA LEU A 87 22.08 -12.32 -10.69
C LEU A 87 22.90 -11.02 -10.57
N GLY A 88 24.09 -11.09 -9.97
CA GLY A 88 25.02 -9.97 -9.88
C GLY A 88 25.43 -9.42 -11.24
N GLU A 89 25.75 -10.27 -12.21
CA GLU A 89 26.10 -9.87 -13.58
C GLU A 89 24.94 -9.12 -14.27
N ILE A 90 23.70 -9.60 -14.10
CA ILE A 90 22.51 -8.90 -14.60
C ILE A 90 22.30 -7.59 -13.86
N GLY A 91 22.50 -7.57 -12.54
CA GLY A 91 22.42 -6.37 -11.73
C GLY A 91 23.43 -5.31 -12.16
N ASP A 92 24.70 -5.69 -12.33
CA ASP A 92 25.79 -4.82 -12.78
C ASP A 92 25.51 -4.28 -14.19
N ALA A 93 25.05 -5.13 -15.12
CA ALA A 93 24.71 -4.75 -16.49
C ALA A 93 23.52 -3.78 -16.58
N ASN A 94 22.60 -3.84 -15.62
CA ASN A 94 21.38 -3.03 -15.57
C ASN A 94 21.40 -1.96 -14.48
N ASN A 95 22.57 -1.66 -13.90
CA ASN A 95 22.76 -0.60 -12.91
C ASN A 95 21.97 -0.79 -11.59
N TYR A 96 21.75 -2.03 -11.17
CA TYR A 96 21.27 -2.41 -9.83
C TYR A 96 22.41 -2.58 -8.81
N GLY A 97 23.67 -2.55 -9.26
CA GLY A 97 24.84 -2.44 -8.40
C GLY A 97 24.99 -1.02 -7.85
N LEU A 98 25.58 -0.88 -6.66
CA LEU A 98 25.71 0.36 -5.85
C LEU A 98 26.50 1.53 -6.51
N GLY A 99 26.59 1.59 -7.84
CA GLY A 99 27.15 2.66 -8.66
C GLY A 99 27.37 2.23 -10.12
N VAL A 100 27.33 3.21 -11.05
CA VAL A 100 27.55 2.98 -12.48
C VAL A 100 28.93 2.36 -12.74
N GLY A 101 28.95 1.16 -13.33
CA GLY A 101 30.19 0.51 -13.80
C GLY A 101 31.09 -0.06 -12.69
N VAL A 102 30.54 -0.26 -11.49
CA VAL A 102 31.23 -0.94 -10.39
C VAL A 102 30.81 -2.41 -10.40
N GLU A 103 31.77 -3.30 -10.59
CA GLU A 103 31.55 -4.74 -10.39
C GLU A 103 31.26 -4.98 -8.90
N THR A 104 30.07 -5.50 -8.61
CA THR A 104 29.68 -5.84 -7.24
C THR A 104 30.48 -7.04 -6.75
N ASP A 105 30.93 -6.99 -5.50
CA ASP A 105 31.55 -8.16 -4.89
C ASP A 105 30.49 -9.22 -4.51
N LEU A 106 30.95 -10.40 -4.09
CA LEU A 106 30.04 -11.51 -3.78
C LEU A 106 29.11 -11.19 -2.60
N GLU A 107 29.54 -10.35 -1.66
CA GLU A 107 28.73 -9.99 -0.49
C GLU A 107 27.55 -9.09 -0.91
N ASP A 108 27.81 -8.07 -1.73
CA ASP A 108 26.79 -7.22 -2.31
C ASP A 108 25.78 -8.04 -3.15
N ARG A 109 26.29 -8.97 -3.97
CA ARG A 109 25.45 -9.84 -4.79
C ARG A 109 24.56 -10.76 -3.96
N ARG A 110 25.05 -11.24 -2.81
CA ARG A 110 24.24 -12.02 -1.86
C ARG A 110 23.14 -11.16 -1.23
N GLY A 111 23.43 -9.91 -0.89
CA GLY A 111 22.43 -8.95 -0.44
C GLY A 111 21.29 -8.79 -1.45
N LEU A 112 21.63 -8.57 -2.73
CA LEU A 112 20.65 -8.53 -3.82
C LEU A 112 19.88 -9.86 -3.94
N ALA A 113 20.55 -11.00 -3.88
CA ALA A 113 19.92 -12.32 -3.97
C ALA A 113 18.91 -12.58 -2.83
N VAL A 114 19.16 -12.09 -1.61
CA VAL A 114 18.21 -12.22 -0.49
C VAL A 114 16.91 -11.49 -0.78
N VAL A 115 17.00 -10.27 -1.30
CA VAL A 115 15.83 -9.48 -1.72
C VAL A 115 15.08 -10.23 -2.82
N GLN A 116 15.79 -10.75 -3.82
CA GLN A 116 15.16 -11.40 -4.96
C GLN A 116 14.56 -12.78 -4.64
N VAL A 117 15.11 -13.53 -3.68
CA VAL A 117 14.45 -14.73 -3.13
C VAL A 117 13.08 -14.37 -2.56
N THR A 118 12.96 -13.24 -1.87
CA THR A 118 11.69 -12.76 -1.32
C THR A 118 10.72 -12.37 -2.43
N THR A 119 11.19 -11.65 -3.46
CA THR A 119 10.42 -11.33 -4.67
C THR A 119 9.88 -12.61 -5.34
N CYS A 120 10.74 -13.60 -5.57
CA CYS A 120 10.36 -14.88 -6.18
C CYS A 120 9.27 -15.61 -5.40
N ARG A 121 9.42 -15.68 -4.08
CA ARG A 121 8.44 -16.32 -3.20
C ARG A 121 7.11 -15.59 -3.26
N ASN A 122 7.12 -14.26 -3.16
CA ASN A 122 5.92 -13.42 -3.23
C ASN A 122 5.20 -13.55 -4.56
N VAL A 123 5.92 -13.53 -5.69
CA VAL A 123 5.32 -13.74 -7.01
C VAL A 123 4.75 -15.15 -7.15
N THR A 124 5.46 -16.17 -6.65
CA THR A 124 5.02 -17.58 -6.71
C THR A 124 3.69 -17.80 -5.98
N VAL A 125 3.53 -17.20 -4.80
CA VAL A 125 2.26 -17.28 -4.04
C VAL A 125 1.23 -16.24 -4.51
N GLY A 126 1.58 -15.40 -5.49
CA GLY A 126 0.70 -14.37 -6.07
C GLY A 126 0.46 -13.17 -5.16
N TYR A 127 1.36 -12.90 -4.21
CA TYR A 127 1.40 -11.66 -3.41
C TYR A 127 1.96 -10.48 -4.20
N ARG A 128 2.70 -10.71 -5.28
CA ARG A 128 3.19 -9.69 -6.23
C ARG A 128 2.94 -10.17 -7.65
N THR A 129 2.85 -9.24 -8.60
CA THR A 129 2.83 -9.54 -10.04
C THR A 129 4.18 -9.19 -10.67
N TRP A 130 4.52 -9.76 -11.82
CA TRP A 130 5.73 -9.37 -12.54
C TRP A 130 5.72 -7.92 -13.02
N GLU A 131 4.53 -7.41 -13.35
CA GLU A 131 4.33 -6.00 -13.67
C GLU A 131 4.57 -5.12 -12.44
N GLY A 132 4.08 -5.52 -11.27
CA GLY A 132 4.33 -4.82 -10.02
C GLY A 132 5.81 -4.81 -9.61
N VAL A 133 6.54 -5.89 -9.88
CA VAL A 133 8.00 -5.93 -9.68
C VAL A 133 8.69 -4.89 -10.56
N ARG A 134 8.38 -4.86 -11.87
CA ARG A 134 8.96 -3.87 -12.80
C ARG A 134 8.62 -2.44 -12.39
N TYR A 135 7.37 -2.21 -12.00
CA TYR A 135 6.91 -0.88 -11.59
C TYR A 135 7.62 -0.38 -10.33
N SER A 136 7.82 -1.25 -9.33
CA SER A 136 8.61 -0.89 -8.15
C SER A 136 10.05 -0.56 -8.51
N ASP A 137 10.68 -1.36 -9.37
CA ASP A 137 12.05 -1.11 -9.82
C ASP A 137 12.17 0.26 -10.54
N GLU A 138 11.20 0.61 -11.40
CA GLU A 138 11.15 1.92 -12.06
C GLU A 138 10.94 3.08 -11.07
N ALA A 139 10.07 2.88 -10.08
CA ALA A 139 9.84 3.87 -9.01
C ALA A 139 11.09 4.09 -8.15
N ASP A 140 11.90 3.04 -7.95
CA ASP A 140 13.18 3.10 -7.24
C ASP A 140 14.33 3.66 -8.11
N GLY A 141 14.04 4.07 -9.35
CA GLY A 141 14.93 4.81 -10.23
C GLY A 141 15.56 4.01 -11.36
N ALA A 142 15.16 2.76 -11.57
CA ALA A 142 15.55 2.01 -12.77
C ALA A 142 14.85 2.57 -14.02
N THR A 143 15.47 2.43 -15.19
CA THR A 143 14.76 2.65 -16.45
C THR A 143 13.83 1.48 -16.76
N GLU A 144 12.81 1.70 -17.61
CA GLU A 144 11.89 0.63 -18.06
C GLU A 144 12.65 -0.59 -18.62
N ASP A 145 13.69 -0.36 -19.42
CA ASP A 145 14.53 -1.43 -19.99
C ASP A 145 15.28 -2.22 -18.90
N GLN A 146 15.79 -1.53 -17.88
CA GLN A 146 16.50 -2.14 -16.75
C GLN A 146 15.55 -2.98 -15.88
N ALA A 147 14.38 -2.43 -15.55
CA ALA A 147 13.33 -3.13 -14.82
C ALA A 147 12.82 -4.35 -15.59
N ALA A 148 12.59 -4.23 -16.90
CA ALA A 148 12.20 -5.34 -17.74
C ALA A 148 13.26 -6.46 -17.77
N ALA A 149 14.54 -6.10 -17.95
CA ALA A 149 15.64 -7.07 -17.99
C ALA A 149 15.81 -7.83 -16.67
N MET A 150 15.73 -7.12 -15.53
CA MET A 150 15.77 -7.75 -14.20
C MET A 150 14.58 -8.69 -14.00
N ALA A 151 13.35 -8.21 -14.23
CA ALA A 151 12.14 -9.02 -14.08
C ALA A 151 12.15 -10.26 -14.98
N ASP A 152 12.64 -10.16 -16.22
CA ASP A 152 12.75 -11.30 -17.13
C ASP A 152 13.76 -12.33 -16.64
N PHE A 153 14.95 -11.90 -16.18
CA PHE A 153 15.93 -12.81 -15.60
C PHE A 153 15.39 -13.49 -14.34
N LEU A 154 14.76 -12.73 -13.44
CA LEU A 154 14.14 -13.28 -12.24
C LEU A 154 13.10 -14.34 -12.59
N ARG A 155 12.23 -14.04 -13.55
CA ARG A 155 11.15 -14.92 -13.98
C ARG A 155 11.64 -16.21 -14.62
N THR A 156 12.66 -16.12 -15.47
CA THR A 156 13.06 -17.22 -16.36
C THR A 156 14.23 -18.04 -15.83
N GLU A 157 15.15 -17.41 -15.10
CA GLU A 157 16.41 -18.03 -14.68
C GLU A 157 16.54 -18.13 -13.16
N PHE A 158 16.17 -17.10 -12.38
CA PHE A 158 16.42 -17.12 -10.93
C PHE A 158 15.33 -17.82 -10.11
N CYS A 159 14.08 -17.35 -10.19
CA CYS A 159 12.97 -17.85 -9.39
C CYS A 159 12.65 -19.35 -9.56
N PRO A 160 12.87 -19.99 -10.73
CA PRO A 160 12.70 -21.44 -10.85
C PRO A 160 13.56 -22.28 -9.92
N HIS A 161 14.66 -21.73 -9.38
CA HIS A 161 15.52 -22.40 -8.40
C HIS A 161 15.17 -22.09 -6.95
N VAL A 162 14.32 -21.07 -6.71
CA VAL A 162 13.96 -20.65 -5.35
C VAL A 162 12.92 -21.59 -4.75
N THR A 163 13.25 -22.17 -3.60
CA THR A 163 12.35 -23.03 -2.85
C THR A 163 11.13 -22.23 -2.37
N PRO A 164 9.89 -22.67 -2.69
CA PRO A 164 8.67 -21.98 -2.28
C PRO A 164 8.55 -21.88 -0.75
N LEU A 165 7.89 -20.83 -0.27
CA LEU A 165 7.48 -20.77 1.13
C LEU A 165 6.50 -21.91 1.42
N LYS A 166 6.70 -22.63 2.54
CA LYS A 166 5.60 -23.39 3.14
C LYS A 166 4.62 -22.37 3.72
N GLU A 167 3.41 -22.30 3.16
CA GLU A 167 2.35 -21.48 3.72
C GLU A 167 2.03 -21.98 5.14
N THR A 168 2.36 -21.18 6.15
CA THR A 168 1.88 -21.42 7.51
C THR A 168 0.38 -21.07 7.54
N PRO A 169 -0.49 -21.91 8.12
CA PRO A 169 -1.91 -21.57 8.28
C PRO A 169 -2.04 -20.25 9.01
N LEU A 170 -2.78 -19.34 8.41
CA LEU A 170 -2.98 -18.00 8.92
C LEU A 170 -3.89 -18.04 10.16
N PRO A 171 -3.59 -17.30 11.24
CA PRO A 171 -4.47 -17.24 12.40
C PRO A 171 -5.84 -16.68 12.00
N GLU A 172 -6.93 -17.30 12.47
CA GLU A 172 -8.28 -16.76 12.29
C GLU A 172 -8.42 -15.45 13.08
N GLN A 173 -8.55 -14.33 12.38
CA GLN A 173 -8.92 -13.04 12.96
C GLN A 173 -10.44 -13.00 13.13
N THR A 174 -10.91 -12.52 14.29
CA THR A 174 -12.32 -12.25 14.55
C THR A 174 -12.60 -10.76 14.32
N LEU A 175 -13.78 -10.44 13.77
CA LEU A 175 -14.26 -9.12 13.33
C LEU A 175 -14.35 -8.02 14.42
N GLY A 176 -13.56 -8.07 15.50
CA GLY A 176 -13.44 -6.98 16.48
C GLY A 176 -12.78 -5.72 15.91
N GLY A 177 -12.13 -5.84 14.75
CA GLY A 177 -11.33 -4.82 14.09
C GLY A 177 -10.09 -4.45 14.94
N PRO A 178 -8.93 -4.23 14.32
CA PRO A 178 -7.69 -3.94 15.05
C PRO A 178 -7.80 -2.62 15.82
N SER A 179 -6.92 -2.45 16.82
CA SER A 179 -6.69 -1.15 17.43
C SER A 179 -6.15 -0.17 16.37
N GLU A 180 -6.54 1.09 16.51
CA GLU A 180 -5.98 2.21 15.74
C GLU A 180 -4.44 2.20 15.82
N ASP A 181 -3.76 2.73 14.81
CA ASP A 181 -2.33 3.03 14.83
C ASP A 181 -2.03 4.26 15.70
N ASP A 182 -0.74 4.60 15.82
CA ASP A 182 -0.29 5.72 16.65
C ASP A 182 -0.85 7.08 16.19
N LEU A 183 -1.35 7.17 14.95
CA LEU A 183 -1.96 8.36 14.37
C LEU A 183 -3.50 8.32 14.38
N GLY A 184 -4.10 7.22 14.87
CA GLY A 184 -5.56 7.02 14.88
C GLY A 184 -6.11 6.32 13.64
N GLY A 185 -5.25 5.91 12.70
CA GLY A 185 -5.63 5.18 11.49
C GLY A 185 -6.03 3.74 11.81
N ARG A 186 -6.99 3.21 11.06
CA ARG A 186 -7.53 1.85 11.31
C ARG A 186 -7.63 1.05 10.01
N GLY A 187 -6.58 1.03 9.21
CA GLY A 187 -6.55 0.35 7.93
C GLY A 187 -6.52 1.33 6.78
N LEU A 188 -7.64 1.98 6.47
CA LEU A 188 -7.62 3.11 5.53
C LEU A 188 -6.78 4.23 6.14
N ALA A 189 -5.92 4.84 5.32
CA ALA A 189 -4.91 5.81 5.73
C ALA A 189 -3.91 5.29 6.79
N SER A 190 -3.72 3.97 6.90
CA SER A 190 -2.63 3.36 7.68
C SER A 190 -1.50 2.86 6.75
N PRO A 191 -0.24 2.80 7.24
CA PRO A 191 0.90 2.32 6.45
C PRO A 191 0.85 0.80 6.22
N LEU A 192 1.52 0.30 5.17
CA LEU A 192 1.63 -1.14 4.89
C LEU A 192 2.14 -1.97 6.08
N THR A 193 3.07 -1.42 6.87
CA THR A 193 3.60 -2.09 8.07
C THR A 193 2.54 -2.38 9.12
N TRP A 194 1.52 -1.52 9.22
CA TRP A 194 0.37 -1.76 10.09
C TRP A 194 -0.44 -2.96 9.63
N TRP A 195 -0.66 -3.08 8.32
CA TRP A 195 -1.39 -4.17 7.69
C TRP A 195 -0.64 -5.50 7.84
N ASP A 196 0.66 -5.51 7.53
CA ASP A 196 1.52 -6.68 7.63
C ASP A 196 1.61 -7.23 9.07
N GLY A 197 1.56 -6.35 10.07
CA GLY A 197 1.58 -6.74 11.47
C GLY A 197 0.25 -7.30 12.00
N ARG A 198 -0.86 -7.10 11.30
CA ARG A 198 -2.22 -7.43 11.78
C ARG A 198 -2.91 -8.49 10.97
N TYR A 199 -2.77 -8.43 9.66
CA TYR A 199 -3.48 -9.30 8.75
C TYR A 199 -2.53 -10.17 7.97
N PRO A 200 -2.89 -11.44 7.82
CA PRO A 200 -2.09 -12.33 7.02
C PRO A 200 -2.24 -11.99 5.53
N ARG A 201 -1.11 -11.91 4.82
CA ARG A 201 -1.10 -11.75 3.37
C ARG A 201 -1.74 -12.96 2.69
N VAL A 202 -2.42 -12.70 1.58
CA VAL A 202 -3.01 -13.72 0.70
C VAL A 202 -2.70 -13.41 -0.76
N SER A 203 -2.87 -14.42 -1.61
CA SER A 203 -2.64 -14.30 -3.04
C SER A 203 -3.60 -13.29 -3.65
N TRP A 204 -3.10 -12.12 -4.03
CA TRP A 204 -3.91 -11.09 -4.69
C TRP A 204 -4.47 -11.62 -6.02
N SER A 205 -3.65 -12.30 -6.80
CA SER A 205 -4.09 -12.86 -8.09
C SER A 205 -5.22 -13.89 -7.97
N LYS A 206 -5.29 -14.61 -6.85
CA LYS A 206 -6.39 -15.57 -6.58
C LYS A 206 -7.59 -14.94 -5.89
N ALA A 207 -7.36 -13.95 -5.02
CA ALA A 207 -8.40 -13.41 -4.14
C ALA A 207 -9.07 -12.15 -4.67
N CYS A 208 -8.36 -11.36 -5.49
CA CYS A 208 -8.75 -9.99 -5.85
C CYS A 208 -8.93 -9.81 -7.36
N ALA A 209 -8.04 -10.38 -8.18
CA ALA A 209 -7.97 -10.10 -9.62
C ALA A 209 -9.28 -10.29 -10.39
N ALA A 210 -10.10 -11.26 -9.99
CA ALA A 210 -11.38 -11.53 -10.66
C ALA A 210 -12.47 -10.50 -10.32
N GLN A 211 -12.25 -9.65 -9.32
CA GLN A 211 -13.22 -8.67 -8.81
C GLN A 211 -12.75 -7.23 -9.04
N THR A 212 -11.44 -6.96 -8.92
CA THR A 212 -10.88 -5.60 -8.97
C THR A 212 -10.19 -5.27 -10.30
N GLY A 213 -10.20 -6.18 -11.29
CA GLY A 213 -9.49 -5.98 -12.56
C GLY A 213 -7.98 -6.20 -12.47
N MET A 214 -7.20 -5.59 -13.37
CA MET A 214 -5.73 -5.62 -13.29
C MET A 214 -5.21 -4.44 -12.45
N PRO A 215 -4.30 -4.67 -11.49
CA PRO A 215 -3.79 -3.60 -10.65
C PRO A 215 -2.69 -2.84 -11.39
N ILE A 216 -2.61 -1.52 -11.18
CA ILE A 216 -1.47 -0.72 -11.64
C ILE A 216 -0.46 -0.62 -10.50
N GLY A 217 0.67 -1.34 -10.62
CA GLY A 217 1.73 -1.34 -9.62
C GLY A 217 1.82 -2.66 -8.85
N ASP A 218 2.27 -2.61 -7.59
CA ASP A 218 2.53 -3.80 -6.78
C ASP A 218 1.38 -4.10 -5.80
N PRO A 219 0.38 -4.91 -6.20
CA PRO A 219 -0.81 -5.10 -5.39
C PRO A 219 -0.51 -5.90 -4.11
N VAL A 220 -1.25 -5.61 -3.05
CA VAL A 220 -1.24 -6.36 -1.80
C VAL A 220 -2.64 -6.86 -1.48
N ALA A 221 -2.72 -8.02 -0.83
CA ALA A 221 -3.99 -8.56 -0.35
C ALA A 221 -3.86 -9.13 1.06
N TYR A 222 -4.86 -8.84 1.90
CA TYR A 222 -4.89 -9.17 3.32
C TYR A 222 -6.21 -9.84 3.69
N ARG A 223 -6.15 -10.95 4.43
CA ARG A 223 -7.38 -11.63 4.88
C ARG A 223 -7.95 -10.95 6.12
N LEU A 224 -9.13 -10.35 5.99
CA LEU A 224 -9.85 -9.78 7.13
C LEU A 224 -10.65 -10.84 7.89
N ALA A 225 -11.34 -11.70 7.14
CA ALA A 225 -12.12 -12.81 7.66
C ALA A 225 -12.08 -14.01 6.69
N LYS A 226 -12.73 -15.11 7.06
CA LYS A 226 -12.70 -16.37 6.27
C LYS A 226 -13.10 -16.16 4.80
N ASP A 227 -14.08 -15.30 4.55
CA ASP A 227 -14.71 -15.02 3.26
C ASP A 227 -14.52 -13.56 2.81
N GLU A 228 -13.57 -12.83 3.40
CA GLU A 228 -13.36 -11.40 3.21
C GLU A 228 -11.87 -11.07 3.08
N VAL A 229 -11.51 -10.39 2.00
CA VAL A 229 -10.14 -10.00 1.68
C VAL A 229 -10.11 -8.52 1.35
N VAL A 230 -9.15 -7.80 1.92
CA VAL A 230 -8.78 -6.47 1.44
C VAL A 230 -7.74 -6.58 0.36
N CYS A 231 -7.93 -5.86 -0.72
CA CYS A 231 -7.08 -5.75 -1.88
C CYS A 231 -6.68 -4.29 -2.00
N ALA A 232 -5.42 -3.98 -2.24
CA ALA A 232 -4.99 -2.60 -2.44
C ALA A 232 -3.81 -2.57 -3.40
N THR A 233 -3.61 -1.44 -4.05
CA THR A 233 -2.37 -1.18 -4.78
C THR A 233 -1.72 0.06 -4.18
N PRO A 234 -0.61 -0.10 -3.44
CA PRO A 234 0.11 1.02 -2.87
C PRO A 234 0.54 1.98 -3.99
N SER A 235 0.27 3.27 -3.83
CA SER A 235 0.75 4.29 -4.77
C SER A 235 2.25 4.47 -4.59
N ALA A 236 3.03 4.42 -5.69
CA ALA A 236 4.47 4.64 -5.65
C ALA A 236 4.86 6.10 -5.36
N THR A 237 3.95 7.07 -5.52
CA THR A 237 4.36 8.47 -5.71
C THR A 237 3.93 9.49 -4.65
N SER A 238 3.22 9.16 -3.57
CA SER A 238 2.73 10.27 -2.73
C SER A 238 2.54 10.12 -1.23
N LEU A 239 2.37 8.93 -0.64
CA LEU A 239 1.85 8.88 0.75
C LEU A 239 2.61 7.96 1.70
N LYS A 240 3.95 7.88 1.62
CA LYS A 240 4.78 7.09 2.55
C LYS A 240 4.24 5.67 2.79
N GLU A 241 3.83 4.97 1.73
CA GLU A 241 3.25 3.61 1.80
C GLU A 241 1.91 3.49 2.56
N HIS A 242 1.15 4.57 2.72
CA HIS A 242 -0.20 4.52 3.30
C HIS A 242 -1.23 4.11 2.24
N LEU A 243 -2.20 3.28 2.66
CA LEU A 243 -3.28 2.84 1.79
C LEU A 243 -4.46 3.81 1.87
N ILE A 244 -4.60 4.68 0.87
CA ILE A 244 -5.72 5.63 0.74
C ILE A 244 -6.91 5.10 -0.06
N ASN A 245 -6.73 3.99 -0.77
CA ASN A 245 -7.77 3.29 -1.51
C ASN A 245 -7.59 1.80 -1.29
N VAL A 246 -8.64 1.12 -0.88
CA VAL A 246 -8.67 -0.33 -0.69
C VAL A 246 -9.98 -0.91 -1.20
N ASP A 247 -9.94 -2.09 -1.78
CA ASP A 247 -11.12 -2.86 -2.15
C ASP A 247 -11.34 -3.99 -1.14
N ILE A 248 -12.52 -4.06 -0.54
CA ILE A 248 -12.95 -5.20 0.28
C ILE A 248 -13.73 -6.16 -0.61
N VAL A 249 -13.21 -7.36 -0.81
CA VAL A 249 -13.78 -8.40 -1.67
C VAL A 249 -14.34 -9.55 -0.83
N PHE A 250 -15.61 -9.89 -1.06
CA PHE A 250 -16.27 -11.03 -0.46
C PHE A 250 -16.27 -12.24 -1.39
N SER A 251 -15.99 -13.42 -0.86
CA SER A 251 -16.02 -14.67 -1.65
C SER A 251 -17.43 -15.04 -2.12
N SER A 252 -18.47 -14.46 -1.53
CA SER A 252 -19.88 -14.58 -1.95
C SER A 252 -20.61 -13.29 -1.57
N PRO A 253 -21.62 -12.85 -2.35
CA PRO A 253 -22.34 -11.62 -2.04
C PRO A 253 -22.95 -11.62 -0.64
N VAL A 254 -22.78 -10.52 0.09
CA VAL A 254 -23.29 -10.30 1.44
C VAL A 254 -24.40 -9.25 1.43
N ASP A 255 -25.14 -9.09 2.54
CA ASP A 255 -26.06 -7.96 2.69
C ASP A 255 -25.33 -6.64 3.03
N GLU A 256 -26.04 -5.53 2.85
CA GLU A 256 -25.52 -4.18 3.06
C GLU A 256 -25.06 -3.90 4.50
N ASP A 257 -25.73 -4.47 5.51
CA ASP A 257 -25.36 -4.27 6.91
C ASP A 257 -23.99 -4.90 7.20
N ARG A 258 -23.79 -6.12 6.70
CA ARG A 258 -22.49 -6.79 6.78
C ARG A 258 -21.41 -6.03 6.01
N ALA A 259 -21.71 -5.58 4.79
CA ALA A 259 -20.77 -4.79 3.99
C ALA A 259 -20.38 -3.47 4.67
N ARG A 260 -21.36 -2.74 5.21
CA ARG A 260 -21.12 -1.48 5.94
C ARG A 260 -20.26 -1.69 7.19
N LYS A 261 -20.48 -2.79 7.92
CA LYS A 261 -19.64 -3.14 9.08
C LYS A 261 -18.20 -3.45 8.67
N ALA A 262 -17.98 -4.09 7.53
CA ALA A 262 -16.65 -4.31 6.98
C ALA A 262 -15.95 -2.98 6.64
N ALA A 263 -16.65 -2.05 5.96
CA ALA A 263 -16.12 -0.72 5.68
C ALA A 263 -15.77 0.06 6.97
N LEU A 264 -16.68 0.10 7.95
CA LEU A 264 -16.46 0.76 9.25
C LEU A 264 -15.32 0.12 10.07
N ALA A 265 -15.06 -1.17 9.90
CA ALA A 265 -13.95 -1.83 10.57
C ALA A 265 -12.57 -1.34 10.10
N LEU A 266 -12.53 -0.73 8.90
CA LEU A 266 -11.32 -0.16 8.30
C LEU A 266 -11.22 1.37 8.42
N LEU A 267 -12.15 1.99 9.16
CA LEU A 267 -12.19 3.42 9.40
C LEU A 267 -11.91 3.75 10.87
N PRO A 268 -11.43 4.97 11.18
CA PRO A 268 -11.32 5.45 12.55
C PRO A 268 -12.63 5.23 13.34
N SER A 269 -12.50 4.98 14.64
CA SER A 269 -13.65 4.62 15.49
C SER A 269 -14.70 5.72 15.63
N ASP A 270 -14.35 6.98 15.33
CA ASP A 270 -15.25 8.13 15.30
C ASP A 270 -15.99 8.30 13.97
N ALA A 271 -15.74 7.45 12.97
CA ALA A 271 -16.37 7.53 11.66
C ALA A 271 -17.88 7.33 11.74
N THR A 272 -18.61 8.26 11.11
CA THR A 272 -20.08 8.23 11.04
C THR A 272 -20.54 8.24 9.59
N ALA A 273 -21.40 7.27 9.25
CA ALA A 273 -21.95 7.16 7.90
C ALA A 273 -22.99 8.25 7.63
N THR A 274 -23.00 8.77 6.41
CA THR A 274 -24.06 9.60 5.85
C THR A 274 -25.16 8.73 5.25
N GLU A 275 -26.25 9.37 4.78
CA GLU A 275 -27.29 8.68 4.04
C GLU A 275 -26.72 8.14 2.71
N PRO A 276 -26.98 6.87 2.37
CA PRO A 276 -26.51 6.30 1.12
C PRO A 276 -27.12 7.01 -0.10
N THR A 277 -26.35 7.10 -1.18
CA THR A 277 -26.79 7.65 -2.47
C THR A 277 -26.51 6.65 -3.57
N GLU A 278 -27.49 6.37 -4.42
CA GLU A 278 -27.27 5.50 -5.59
C GLU A 278 -26.45 6.25 -6.64
N GLY A 279 -25.50 5.53 -7.24
CA GLY A 279 -24.69 5.98 -8.35
C GLY A 279 -24.89 5.12 -9.59
N THR A 280 -24.52 5.67 -10.73
CA THR A 280 -24.50 4.95 -12.02
C THR A 280 -23.14 5.10 -12.67
N ASN A 281 -22.81 4.19 -13.58
CA ASN A 281 -21.64 4.36 -14.43
C ASN A 281 -21.75 5.67 -15.24
N PRO A 282 -20.63 6.32 -15.55
CA PRO A 282 -20.60 7.52 -16.35
C PRO A 282 -21.02 7.25 -17.79
N ASP A 283 -21.43 8.30 -18.50
CA ASP A 283 -21.93 8.25 -19.89
C ASP A 283 -20.92 7.73 -20.91
N TRP A 284 -19.62 7.79 -20.59
CA TRP A 284 -18.55 7.24 -21.42
C TRP A 284 -18.29 5.75 -21.19
N SER A 285 -18.83 5.16 -20.10
CA SER A 285 -18.73 3.72 -19.88
C SER A 285 -19.54 2.96 -20.93
N TYR A 286 -18.99 1.88 -21.47
CA TYR A 286 -19.74 1.00 -22.38
C TYR A 286 -20.64 0.01 -21.63
N MET A 287 -20.61 0.02 -20.30
CA MET A 287 -21.42 -0.84 -19.44
C MET A 287 -22.51 -0.03 -18.75
N ASP A 288 -23.73 -0.56 -18.78
CA ASP A 288 -24.75 -0.16 -17.83
C ASP A 288 -24.41 -0.79 -16.46
N GLY A 289 -24.39 0.04 -15.43
CA GLY A 289 -24.08 -0.42 -14.07
C GLY A 289 -24.37 0.62 -13.02
N GLY A 290 -24.46 0.16 -11.77
CA GLY A 290 -24.77 0.99 -10.63
C GLY A 290 -24.08 0.52 -9.36
N CYS A 291 -23.98 1.44 -8.42
CA CYS A 291 -23.38 1.24 -7.12
C CYS A 291 -24.18 1.98 -6.05
N LEU A 292 -23.96 1.61 -4.80
CA LEU A 292 -24.39 2.44 -3.68
C LEU A 292 -23.17 3.20 -3.17
N ASN A 293 -23.26 4.50 -2.97
CA ASN A 293 -22.25 5.28 -2.27
C ASN A 293 -22.66 5.52 -0.82
N THR A 294 -21.70 5.54 0.09
CA THR A 294 -21.86 6.10 1.43
C THR A 294 -20.60 6.88 1.80
N ASN A 295 -20.76 8.18 2.04
CA ASN A 295 -19.68 8.99 2.62
C ASN A 295 -19.65 8.80 4.14
N PHE A 296 -18.45 8.83 4.72
CA PHE A 296 -18.21 8.74 6.16
C PHE A 296 -17.48 9.99 6.62
N ARG A 297 -17.94 10.57 7.72
CA ARG A 297 -17.29 11.71 8.35
C ARG A 297 -16.51 11.28 9.58
N THR A 298 -15.25 11.68 9.68
CA THR A 298 -14.36 11.42 10.82
C THR A 298 -13.41 12.60 11.01
N ALA A 299 -13.33 13.12 12.24
CA ALA A 299 -12.41 14.21 12.55
C ALA A 299 -10.95 13.72 12.54
N THR A 300 -10.75 12.44 12.88
CA THR A 300 -9.44 11.77 12.87
C THR A 300 -8.82 11.75 11.48
N MET A 301 -9.61 11.51 10.42
CA MET A 301 -9.10 11.45 9.05
C MET A 301 -8.41 12.74 8.60
N LYS A 302 -8.91 13.91 9.04
CA LYS A 302 -8.25 15.17 8.72
C LYS A 302 -6.82 15.21 9.26
N GLY A 303 -6.62 14.80 10.52
CA GLY A 303 -5.30 14.76 11.14
C GLY A 303 -4.37 13.72 10.51
N LEU A 304 -4.92 12.55 10.12
CA LEU A 304 -4.18 11.51 9.39
C LEU A 304 -3.67 12.04 8.04
N MET A 305 -4.52 12.78 7.35
CA MET A 305 -4.23 13.26 6.00
C MET A 305 -3.47 14.59 5.98
N ASP A 306 -3.42 15.36 7.08
CA ASP A 306 -2.64 16.62 7.21
C ASP A 306 -1.15 16.41 6.91
N GLU A 307 -0.59 15.23 7.17
CA GLU A 307 0.80 14.89 6.85
C GLU A 307 1.00 14.33 5.43
N LEU A 308 -0.08 14.01 4.74
CA LEU A 308 -0.11 13.24 3.50
C LEU A 308 -0.57 14.09 2.30
N GLU A 309 -1.50 15.03 2.49
CA GLU A 309 -2.12 15.82 1.43
C GLU A 309 -2.14 17.33 1.75
N GLN A 310 -2.17 18.15 0.70
CA GLN A 310 -2.48 19.58 0.83
C GLN A 310 -3.99 19.73 0.87
N ASP A 311 -4.52 20.26 1.97
CA ASP A 311 -5.95 20.44 2.26
C ASP A 311 -6.75 19.15 2.51
N PRO A 312 -6.37 18.37 3.53
CA PRO A 312 -7.09 17.14 3.85
C PRO A 312 -8.53 17.41 4.30
N GLU A 313 -9.40 16.50 3.88
CA GLU A 313 -10.80 16.52 4.25
C GLU A 313 -11.13 15.45 5.30
N PRO A 314 -12.09 15.72 6.22
CA PRO A 314 -12.49 14.77 7.26
C PRO A 314 -13.45 13.69 6.72
N TRP A 315 -13.18 13.17 5.52
CA TRP A 315 -14.09 12.29 4.80
C TRP A 315 -13.41 11.01 4.31
N ALA A 316 -14.20 9.96 4.23
CA ALA A 316 -13.94 8.76 3.46
C ALA A 316 -15.20 8.39 2.68
N SER A 317 -15.09 7.57 1.64
CA SER A 317 -16.24 7.10 0.87
C SER A 317 -16.16 5.60 0.62
N ALA A 318 -17.30 4.93 0.66
CA ALA A 318 -17.42 3.53 0.25
C ALA A 318 -18.42 3.39 -0.90
N LEU A 319 -17.94 2.83 -2.01
CA LEU A 319 -18.75 2.42 -3.14
C LEU A 319 -19.01 0.91 -3.04
N TYR A 320 -20.28 0.52 -2.91
CA TYR A 320 -20.70 -0.87 -2.80
C TYR A 320 -21.17 -1.40 -4.16
N TYR A 321 -20.58 -2.51 -4.60
CA TYR A 321 -20.87 -3.14 -5.90
C TYR A 321 -21.45 -4.54 -5.72
N SER A 322 -22.47 -4.87 -6.52
CA SER A 322 -23.12 -6.19 -6.46
C SER A 322 -22.32 -7.29 -7.12
N ASP A 323 -21.70 -7.05 -8.28
CA ASP A 323 -20.88 -8.05 -8.96
C ASP A 323 -19.38 -7.70 -9.04
N GLY A 324 -19.02 -6.46 -8.68
CA GLY A 324 -17.66 -5.92 -8.68
C GLY A 324 -17.55 -4.62 -9.47
N SER A 325 -16.35 -4.08 -9.57
CA SER A 325 -16.02 -2.95 -10.45
C SER A 325 -14.75 -3.22 -11.25
N ILE A 326 -14.66 -2.61 -12.42
CA ILE A 326 -13.45 -2.59 -13.24
C ILE A 326 -13.10 -1.13 -13.59
N GLU A 327 -12.05 -0.92 -14.39
CA GLU A 327 -11.62 0.41 -14.83
C GLU A 327 -12.73 1.24 -15.52
N ASP A 328 -13.71 0.55 -16.11
CA ASP A 328 -14.85 1.15 -16.81
C ASP A 328 -16.10 1.36 -15.92
N GLY A 329 -16.01 1.07 -14.61
CA GLY A 329 -17.10 1.27 -13.64
C GLY A 329 -17.68 -0.04 -13.07
N ALA A 330 -18.89 0.07 -12.51
CA ALA A 330 -19.63 -1.04 -11.92
C ALA A 330 -20.00 -2.12 -12.96
N VAL A 331 -19.81 -3.38 -12.60
CA VAL A 331 -20.25 -4.52 -13.40
C VAL A 331 -21.71 -4.79 -13.05
N GLY A 332 -22.65 -4.22 -13.82
CA GLY A 332 -24.09 -4.43 -13.65
C GLY A 332 -24.75 -3.59 -12.56
N ASP A 333 -26.06 -3.79 -12.41
CA ASP A 333 -26.91 -3.01 -11.50
C ASP A 333 -26.65 -3.31 -10.02
N TYR A 334 -26.88 -2.32 -9.15
CA TYR A 334 -26.89 -2.53 -7.72
C TYR A 334 -28.16 -3.28 -7.27
N THR A 335 -27.98 -4.34 -6.47
CA THR A 335 -29.06 -5.27 -6.09
C THR A 335 -29.34 -5.32 -4.57
N GLY A 336 -28.63 -4.53 -3.77
CA GLY A 336 -28.65 -4.62 -2.29
C GLY A 336 -27.91 -5.85 -1.74
N LYS A 337 -27.22 -6.60 -2.61
CA LYS A 337 -26.16 -7.54 -2.23
C LYS A 337 -24.81 -6.97 -2.66
N VAL A 338 -23.79 -7.18 -1.84
CA VAL A 338 -22.47 -6.58 -2.04
C VAL A 338 -21.44 -7.68 -2.17
N LYS A 339 -20.64 -7.62 -3.23
CA LYS A 339 -19.51 -8.53 -3.46
C LYS A 339 -18.17 -7.81 -3.38
N GLN A 340 -18.16 -6.51 -3.64
CA GLN A 340 -16.99 -5.64 -3.50
C GLN A 340 -17.39 -4.30 -2.88
N ILE A 341 -16.50 -3.75 -2.07
CA ILE A 341 -16.56 -2.36 -1.59
C ILE A 341 -15.28 -1.69 -2.04
N SER A 342 -15.34 -0.58 -2.75
CA SER A 342 -14.18 0.29 -2.93
C SER A 342 -14.23 1.38 -1.87
N LEU A 343 -13.25 1.40 -0.98
CA LEU A 343 -13.15 2.30 0.16
C LEU A 343 -11.97 3.25 -0.05
N SER A 344 -12.25 4.55 -0.04
CA SER A 344 -11.28 5.60 -0.33
C SER A 344 -11.29 6.73 0.69
N THR A 345 -10.18 7.45 0.81
CA THR A 345 -10.15 8.75 1.49
C THR A 345 -10.83 9.82 0.63
N GLY A 346 -11.41 10.83 1.28
CA GLY A 346 -12.22 11.86 0.62
C GLY A 346 -13.70 11.49 0.48
N ALA A 347 -14.53 12.47 0.19
CA ALA A 347 -15.94 12.26 -0.11
C ALA A 347 -16.13 11.94 -1.60
N ASN A 348 -17.03 11.00 -1.92
CA ASN A 348 -17.52 10.84 -3.28
C ASN A 348 -18.82 11.64 -3.42
N GLU A 349 -18.73 12.81 -4.04
CA GLU A 349 -19.85 13.75 -4.19
C GLU A 349 -20.37 13.74 -5.63
N PRO A 350 -21.68 13.97 -5.85
CA PRO A 350 -22.23 14.08 -7.20
C PRO A 350 -21.52 15.15 -8.03
N GLY A 351 -21.34 14.87 -9.32
CA GLY A 351 -20.77 15.83 -10.26
C GLY A 351 -21.67 17.04 -10.48
N THR A 352 -21.24 17.97 -11.34
CA THR A 352 -22.02 19.18 -11.67
C THR A 352 -23.37 18.88 -12.35
N SER A 353 -23.52 17.70 -12.94
CA SER A 353 -24.79 17.16 -13.46
C SER A 353 -25.74 16.66 -12.38
N GLY A 354 -25.27 16.51 -11.13
CA GLY A 354 -26.01 15.91 -10.01
C GLY A 354 -25.97 14.38 -9.99
N GLU A 355 -25.27 13.75 -10.94
CA GLU A 355 -25.10 12.30 -10.99
C GLU A 355 -23.86 11.89 -10.17
N LEU A 356 -24.01 10.84 -9.37
CA LEU A 356 -22.90 10.21 -8.65
C LEU A 356 -22.34 9.09 -9.51
N THR A 357 -21.04 9.14 -9.77
CA THR A 357 -20.36 8.15 -10.58
C THR A 357 -19.89 6.97 -9.74
N CYS A 358 -20.16 5.79 -10.27
CA CYS A 358 -19.37 4.60 -10.07
C CYS A 358 -18.18 4.63 -11.07
#